data_AF-A0A542E7M9-F1
#
_entry.id   AF-A0A542E7M9-F1
#
_cell.length_a   1.000
_cell.length_b   1.000
_cell.length_c   1.000
_cell.angle_alpha   90.00
_cell.angle_beta   90.00
_cell.angle_gamma   90.00
#
_symmetry.space_group_name_H-M   'P 1'
#
loop_
_entity.id
_entity.type
_entity.pdbx_description
1 polymer ?
#
loop_
_entity_poly.entity_id
_entity_poly.type
_entity_poly.pdbx_seq_one_letter_code
_entity_poly.pdbx_strand_id
1 'polypeptide(L)'
;MPDSDEGVPKPGHFSTGEPAPGSRPLTLRSAQPAGLGKARSVAFDESSVRRKARPLPTEPGTESEYSGPPAAPLTAPPPTLLTGTRRPGGPRPSGWHSNPSRAGAQFTSELPPLKPPRQFSRPIIAGLSVLVVIMLTAAGIGGFKLVNSYGVQRPLSQPSVKKSEAPLPLPPDPTVTVTATPTPDVQRLRQNEIYTAGPVVAVSCKEPAIKPNSQSAILRYYKALLPCLDKAWAPVIKRAGYTFRSPKVVLQTNQPGANTGCTGEEDVAYYCGVDESINISWKNDLKYYKSDPLAARVWMIDTMAHEYGHHVQEMTEMLTAAWSREGWAKTKAEELDWTRRKELQATCFGAAFLGANKKSLGLSGNKLKIWQWEAQHTGDEYNPKKIRDHGSRKNNWAWSAPAFTSANPSSCNTFKAPAAKVS
;
A
#
# COMPACT_ATOMS: atom_id res chain seq x y z
N MET A 1 6.50 -62.13 24.89
CA MET A 1 6.55 -63.04 26.05
C MET A 1 8.01 -63.27 26.40
N PRO A 2 8.41 -63.10 27.67
CA PRO A 2 7.83 -62.25 28.74
C PRO A 2 8.54 -60.87 28.77
N ASP A 3 8.12 -59.79 29.46
CA ASP A 3 7.73 -59.57 30.87
C ASP A 3 8.96 -59.79 31.82
N SER A 4 9.23 -59.13 32.96
CA SER A 4 8.64 -58.07 33.82
C SER A 4 9.75 -57.66 34.87
N ASP A 5 9.78 -56.56 35.64
CA ASP A 5 8.85 -55.42 35.85
C ASP A 5 9.52 -54.16 36.49
N GLU A 6 8.70 -53.24 37.04
CA GLU A 6 8.93 -51.94 37.72
C GLU A 6 9.98 -51.79 38.87
N GLY A 7 10.31 -50.51 39.17
CA GLY A 7 10.97 -50.09 40.41
C GLY A 7 11.00 -48.56 40.65
N VAL A 8 9.97 -48.00 41.31
CA VAL A 8 9.84 -46.55 41.62
C VAL A 8 10.56 -46.14 42.92
N PRO A 9 11.37 -45.06 42.95
CA PRO A 9 11.86 -44.45 44.20
C PRO A 9 10.93 -43.35 44.74
N LYS A 10 10.66 -43.37 46.05
CA LYS A 10 9.97 -42.29 46.80
C LYS A 10 10.93 -41.16 47.23
N PRO A 11 10.44 -39.97 47.60
CA PRO A 11 11.29 -38.81 47.88
C PRO A 11 12.01 -38.90 49.23
N GLY A 12 13.30 -38.57 49.25
CA GLY A 12 14.13 -38.46 50.46
C GLY A 12 14.26 -37.02 50.98
N HIS A 13 14.45 -36.88 52.29
CA HIS A 13 14.55 -35.59 53.01
C HIS A 13 15.74 -34.71 52.55
N PHE A 14 15.52 -33.40 52.52
CA PHE A 14 16.60 -32.40 52.59
C PHE A 14 16.71 -31.85 54.02
N SER A 15 17.84 -32.12 54.67
CA SER A 15 18.24 -31.47 55.92
C SER A 15 19.11 -30.25 55.65
N THR A 16 19.00 -29.25 56.52
CA THR A 16 19.68 -27.95 56.44
C THR A 16 21.18 -28.04 56.72
N GLY A 17 22.00 -27.39 55.89
CA GLY A 17 23.43 -27.15 56.16
C GLY A 17 23.73 -25.66 56.33
N GLU A 18 24.42 -25.30 57.41
CA GLU A 18 24.91 -23.94 57.68
C GLU A 18 26.19 -23.62 56.87
N PRO A 19 26.41 -22.37 56.43
CA PRO A 19 27.68 -21.91 55.90
C PRO A 19 28.62 -21.32 56.97
N ALA A 20 29.92 -21.57 56.81
CA ALA A 20 31.00 -21.11 57.69
C ALA A 20 31.27 -19.57 57.60
N PRO A 21 31.96 -18.95 58.58
CA PRO A 21 31.98 -17.50 58.77
C PRO A 21 33.08 -16.77 57.98
N GLY A 22 32.82 -15.55 57.50
CA GLY A 22 33.85 -14.79 56.78
C GLY A 22 33.50 -13.44 56.16
N SER A 23 32.74 -12.54 56.80
CA SER A 23 32.82 -11.09 56.53
C SER A 23 32.03 -10.25 57.56
N ARG A 24 32.54 -9.05 57.87
CA ARG A 24 31.99 -8.08 58.85
C ARG A 24 31.66 -6.75 58.15
N PRO A 25 30.89 -5.82 58.74
CA PRO A 25 29.52 -5.62 58.29
C PRO A 25 29.25 -4.22 57.71
N LEU A 26 28.20 -4.10 56.89
CA LEU A 26 27.56 -2.82 56.60
C LEU A 26 26.21 -2.73 57.32
N THR A 27 26.13 -1.77 58.24
CA THR A 27 24.96 -1.55 59.10
C THR A 27 23.81 -0.87 58.35
N LEU A 28 22.74 -1.61 58.08
CA LEU A 28 21.44 -1.04 57.71
C LEU A 28 20.67 -0.66 58.99
N ARG A 29 20.42 0.64 59.19
CA ARG A 29 19.56 1.13 60.27
C ARG A 29 18.09 0.83 59.94
N SER A 30 17.43 0.11 60.82
CA SER A 30 15.97 -0.02 60.85
C SER A 30 15.31 1.32 61.20
N ALA A 31 14.28 1.69 60.44
CA ALA A 31 13.30 2.71 60.84
C ALA A 31 11.92 2.06 60.97
N GLN A 32 11.14 2.50 61.97
CA GLN A 32 9.88 1.88 62.40
C GLN A 32 8.73 2.08 61.40
N PRO A 33 7.67 1.24 61.46
CA PRO A 33 6.51 1.38 60.59
C PRO A 33 5.64 2.58 61.00
N ALA A 34 5.59 3.61 60.16
CA ALA A 34 4.59 4.66 60.27
C ALA A 34 3.23 4.11 59.80
N GLY A 35 2.23 4.16 60.67
CA GLY A 35 0.92 3.56 60.42
C GLY A 35 0.16 4.18 59.25
N LEU A 36 -0.49 3.33 58.45
CA LEU A 36 -1.45 3.75 57.43
C LEU A 36 -2.65 4.45 58.09
N GLY A 37 -2.76 5.76 57.88
CA GLY A 37 -3.91 6.54 58.31
C GLY A 37 -5.20 6.09 57.63
N LYS A 38 -6.34 6.18 58.34
CA LYS A 38 -7.65 5.80 57.82
C LYS A 38 -7.98 6.57 56.54
N ALA A 39 -8.44 5.86 55.51
CA ALA A 39 -8.93 6.47 54.28
C ALA A 39 -10.11 7.41 54.58
N ARG A 40 -9.99 8.67 54.17
CA ARG A 40 -11.10 9.64 54.15
C ARG A 40 -11.75 9.60 52.78
N SER A 41 -13.03 9.27 52.73
CA SER A 41 -13.87 9.48 51.54
C SER A 41 -14.03 10.99 51.30
N VAL A 42 -13.49 11.49 50.20
CA VAL A 42 -13.75 12.86 49.74
C VAL A 42 -15.02 12.85 48.91
N ALA A 43 -16.14 13.22 49.53
CA ALA A 43 -17.36 13.60 48.84
C ALA A 43 -17.50 15.13 48.92
N PHE A 44 -17.49 15.78 47.76
CA PHE A 44 -18.02 17.13 47.55
C PHE A 44 -18.74 17.07 46.20
N ASP A 45 -20.06 16.92 46.17
CA ASP A 45 -21.12 17.89 46.52
C ASP A 45 -21.66 18.52 45.22
N GLU A 46 -22.87 18.10 44.84
CA GLU A 46 -23.61 18.69 43.74
C GLU A 46 -24.30 19.98 44.22
N SER A 47 -23.95 21.13 43.66
CA SER A 47 -24.95 22.07 43.10
C SER A 47 -24.36 23.39 42.59
N SER A 48 -25.07 24.00 41.63
CA SER A 48 -24.80 25.31 41.00
C SER A 48 -23.46 25.40 40.24
N VAL A 49 -23.41 25.50 38.91
CA VAL A 49 -24.11 26.49 38.06
C VAL A 49 -24.43 25.88 36.69
N ARG A 50 -25.72 25.77 36.35
CA ARG A 50 -26.15 25.60 34.94
C ARG A 50 -25.91 26.92 34.20
N ARG A 51 -24.93 26.98 33.30
CA ARG A 51 -24.95 27.93 32.17
C ARG A 51 -25.21 27.18 30.88
N LYS A 52 -26.46 27.25 30.40
CA LYS A 52 -26.83 26.82 29.04
C LYS A 52 -26.00 27.62 28.03
N ALA A 53 -25.21 26.95 27.19
CA ALA A 53 -24.75 27.57 25.96
C ALA A 53 -25.99 27.83 25.07
N ARG A 54 -26.25 29.09 24.74
CA ARG A 54 -27.29 29.49 23.80
C ARG A 54 -26.74 29.35 22.37
N PRO A 55 -27.52 28.87 21.38
CA PRO A 55 -27.08 28.85 19.99
C PRO A 55 -26.73 30.26 19.48
N LEU A 56 -25.77 30.33 18.56
CA LEU A 56 -25.51 31.55 17.77
C LEU A 56 -26.68 31.80 16.80
N PRO A 57 -26.95 33.06 16.41
CA PRO A 57 -28.04 33.38 15.49
C PRO A 57 -27.79 32.82 14.08
N THR A 58 -28.84 32.27 13.46
CA THR A 58 -28.89 32.02 12.02
C THR A 58 -29.26 33.30 11.28
N GLU A 59 -28.44 33.70 10.31
CA GLU A 59 -28.83 34.69 9.30
C GLU A 59 -30.06 34.19 8.49
N PRO A 60 -31.04 35.05 8.17
CA PRO A 60 -32.25 34.66 7.46
C PRO A 60 -32.17 34.88 5.93
N GLY A 61 -32.45 33.81 5.18
CA GLY A 61 -32.56 33.83 3.71
C GLY A 61 -31.29 33.33 3.00
N THR A 62 -31.36 32.50 1.95
CA THR A 62 -32.51 31.91 1.26
C THR A 62 -32.17 30.55 0.66
N GLU A 63 -33.17 29.67 0.65
CA GLU A 63 -33.40 28.57 -0.28
C GLU A 63 -32.43 27.37 -0.34
N SER A 64 -33.05 26.20 -0.10
CA SER A 64 -32.51 24.86 -0.31
C SER A 64 -32.39 24.55 -1.79
N GLU A 65 -31.31 23.90 -2.22
CA GLU A 65 -31.45 22.92 -3.31
C GLU A 65 -30.60 21.67 -3.12
N TYR A 66 -31.24 20.53 -3.38
CA TYR A 66 -30.78 19.18 -3.09
C TYR A 66 -29.84 18.69 -4.20
N SER A 67 -28.53 18.75 -3.97
CA SER A 67 -27.53 18.25 -4.93
C SER A 67 -27.44 16.72 -4.88
N GLY A 68 -27.91 16.06 -5.93
CA GLY A 68 -27.92 14.60 -6.07
C GLY A 68 -26.53 13.96 -6.28
N PRO A 69 -26.47 12.63 -6.51
CA PRO A 69 -25.21 11.91 -6.71
C PRO A 69 -24.47 12.38 -7.97
N PRO A 70 -23.12 12.26 -8.01
CA PRO A 70 -22.32 12.73 -9.14
C PRO A 70 -22.68 12.00 -10.45
N ALA A 71 -22.62 12.74 -11.55
CA ALA A 71 -22.89 12.21 -12.88
C ALA A 71 -21.88 11.13 -13.30
N ALA A 72 -22.35 10.13 -14.03
CA ALA A 72 -21.51 9.07 -14.58
C ALA A 72 -20.46 9.62 -15.57
N PRO A 73 -19.27 9.00 -15.68
CA PRO A 73 -18.25 9.45 -16.62
C PRO A 73 -18.73 9.32 -18.07
N LEU A 74 -18.55 10.39 -18.85
CA LEU A 74 -18.78 10.35 -20.30
C LEU A 74 -17.78 9.38 -20.96
N THR A 75 -18.29 8.47 -21.78
CA THR A 75 -17.45 7.55 -22.57
C THR A 75 -16.59 8.33 -23.55
N ALA A 76 -15.27 8.30 -23.35
CA ALA A 76 -14.32 8.85 -24.31
C ALA A 76 -14.38 8.06 -25.65
N PRO A 77 -14.26 8.74 -26.81
CA PRO A 77 -14.11 8.05 -28.08
C PRO A 77 -12.78 7.26 -28.14
N PRO A 78 -12.71 6.15 -28.88
CA PRO A 78 -11.49 5.34 -28.96
C PRO A 78 -10.34 6.12 -29.63
N PRO A 79 -9.08 5.89 -29.22
CA PRO A 79 -7.93 6.56 -29.81
C PRO A 79 -7.69 6.09 -31.25
N THR A 80 -7.67 7.03 -32.19
CA THR A 80 -7.36 6.77 -33.61
C THR A 80 -5.92 6.28 -33.77
N LEU A 81 -5.74 5.11 -34.39
CA LEU A 81 -4.43 4.59 -34.77
C LEU A 81 -3.77 5.47 -35.85
N LEU A 82 -2.68 6.15 -35.50
CA LEU A 82 -1.83 6.84 -36.48
C LEU A 82 -0.90 5.85 -37.18
N THR A 83 -1.36 5.30 -38.30
CA THR A 83 -0.53 4.50 -39.21
C THR A 83 0.46 5.36 -40.01
N GLY A 84 1.74 5.20 -39.69
CA GLY A 84 2.82 5.07 -40.67
C GLY A 84 3.29 6.29 -41.46
N THR A 85 4.54 6.68 -41.22
CA THR A 85 5.44 7.07 -42.32
C THR A 85 6.74 6.25 -42.23
N ARG A 86 7.02 5.44 -43.26
CA ARG A 86 8.36 4.85 -43.45
C ARG A 86 9.24 5.90 -44.12
N ARG A 87 10.50 6.02 -43.69
CA ARG A 87 11.58 6.55 -44.54
C ARG A 87 12.60 5.43 -44.81
N PRO A 88 12.98 5.15 -46.08
CA PRO A 88 13.89 4.06 -46.39
C PRO A 88 15.36 4.41 -46.09
N GLY A 89 16.05 3.46 -45.47
CA GLY A 89 17.40 2.96 -45.81
C GLY A 89 18.54 3.91 -46.17
N GLY A 90 19.66 3.77 -45.43
CA GLY A 90 21.00 4.13 -45.87
C GLY A 90 22.07 3.47 -44.98
N PRO A 91 22.83 2.46 -45.46
CA PRO A 91 23.90 1.82 -44.67
C PRO A 91 25.27 2.47 -44.94
N ARG A 92 26.13 2.60 -43.91
CA ARG A 92 27.62 2.71 -43.97
C ARG A 92 28.22 2.96 -42.55
N PRO A 93 29.54 2.79 -42.31
CA PRO A 93 30.00 1.58 -41.64
C PRO A 93 30.80 1.86 -40.34
N SER A 94 31.28 0.79 -39.69
CA SER A 94 32.18 0.85 -38.55
C SER A 94 33.53 1.51 -38.87
N GLY A 95 34.00 2.39 -37.99
CA GLY A 95 35.37 2.89 -37.98
C GLY A 95 35.81 3.20 -36.55
N TRP A 96 36.81 2.47 -36.05
CA TRP A 96 37.55 2.85 -34.85
C TRP A 96 38.58 3.95 -35.21
N HIS A 97 38.99 4.72 -34.21
CA HIS A 97 39.99 5.80 -34.27
C HIS A 97 39.54 7.12 -34.93
N SER A 98 38.97 8.00 -34.10
CA SER A 98 39.19 9.44 -34.21
C SER A 98 39.06 10.11 -32.83
N ASN A 99 40.09 10.84 -32.41
CA ASN A 99 40.04 11.73 -31.25
C ASN A 99 39.58 13.11 -31.72
N PRO A 100 38.51 13.70 -31.15
CA PRO A 100 38.28 15.13 -31.20
C PRO A 100 38.72 15.77 -29.87
N SER A 101 39.62 16.73 -30.01
CA SER A 101 40.04 17.77 -29.08
C SER A 101 39.07 18.09 -27.95
N ARG A 102 39.58 18.10 -26.71
CA ARG A 102 38.89 18.65 -25.53
C ARG A 102 38.72 20.17 -25.67
N ALA A 103 37.60 20.61 -26.23
CA ALA A 103 37.08 21.96 -25.97
C ALA A 103 36.37 21.95 -24.61
N GLY A 104 36.72 22.89 -23.73
CA GLY A 104 36.07 23.01 -22.41
C GLY A 104 34.60 23.42 -22.56
N ALA A 105 33.72 22.86 -21.72
CA ALA A 105 32.34 23.28 -21.67
C ALA A 105 32.25 24.72 -21.12
N GLN A 106 32.03 25.69 -22.02
CA GLN A 106 31.60 27.02 -21.62
C GLN A 106 30.12 26.96 -21.25
N PHE A 107 29.83 27.08 -19.95
CA PHE A 107 28.47 27.29 -19.48
C PHE A 107 28.07 28.73 -19.81
N THR A 108 27.11 28.91 -20.73
CA THR A 108 26.40 30.17 -20.90
C THR A 108 25.12 30.12 -20.05
N SER A 109 24.81 31.21 -19.35
CA SER A 109 23.58 31.36 -18.56
C SER A 109 22.44 32.02 -19.35
N GLU A 110 22.57 32.10 -20.68
CA GLU A 110 21.62 32.74 -21.58
C GLU A 110 20.49 31.76 -21.93
N LEU A 111 19.26 32.06 -21.53
CA LEU A 111 18.09 31.30 -22.00
C LEU A 111 17.93 31.50 -23.52
N PRO A 112 17.71 30.45 -24.32
CA PRO A 112 17.45 30.61 -25.75
C PRO A 112 16.16 31.43 -25.94
N PRO A 113 16.13 32.40 -26.87
CA PRO A 113 14.99 33.29 -27.02
C PRO A 113 13.72 32.52 -27.36
N LEU A 114 12.69 32.71 -26.54
CA LEU A 114 11.36 32.16 -26.76
C LEU A 114 10.83 32.64 -28.13
N LYS A 115 10.53 31.70 -29.03
CA LYS A 115 9.89 32.04 -30.30
C LYS A 115 8.52 32.66 -30.01
N PRO A 116 8.20 33.86 -30.55
CA PRO A 116 6.90 34.47 -30.34
C PRO A 116 5.79 33.58 -30.92
N PRO A 117 4.58 33.58 -30.32
CA PRO A 117 3.46 32.81 -30.82
C PRO A 117 3.09 33.28 -32.24
N ARG A 118 2.72 32.32 -33.10
CA ARG A 118 2.29 32.62 -34.48
C ARG A 118 1.02 33.46 -34.47
N GLN A 119 1.15 34.73 -34.84
CA GLN A 119 0.03 35.63 -35.02
C GLN A 119 -0.64 35.33 -36.38
N PHE A 120 -1.87 34.83 -36.35
CA PHE A 120 -2.69 34.72 -37.56
C PHE A 120 -3.16 36.11 -37.97
N SER A 121 -3.11 36.41 -39.28
CA SER A 121 -3.50 37.72 -39.77
C SER A 121 -5.01 37.96 -39.57
N ARG A 122 -5.39 39.21 -39.27
CA ARG A 122 -6.79 39.63 -39.08
C ARG A 122 -7.78 39.08 -40.14
N PRO A 123 -7.48 39.04 -41.46
CA PRO A 123 -8.39 38.44 -42.44
C PRO A 123 -8.61 36.92 -42.27
N ILE A 124 -7.64 36.16 -41.74
CA ILE A 124 -7.81 34.71 -41.48
C ILE A 124 -8.81 34.50 -40.34
N ILE A 125 -8.70 35.30 -39.28
CA ILE A 125 -9.61 35.25 -38.13
C ILE A 125 -11.04 35.63 -38.58
N ALA A 126 -11.18 36.71 -39.36
CA ALA A 126 -12.47 37.12 -39.91
C ALA A 126 -13.10 36.03 -40.82
N GLY A 127 -12.32 35.42 -41.72
CA GLY A 127 -12.80 34.34 -42.59
C GLY A 127 -13.28 33.11 -41.83
N LEU A 128 -12.55 32.68 -40.79
CA LEU A 128 -12.98 31.58 -39.92
C LEU A 128 -14.24 31.91 -39.12
N SER A 129 -14.37 33.14 -38.61
CA SER A 129 -15.59 33.58 -37.90
C SER A 129 -16.83 33.55 -38.80
N VAL A 130 -16.72 34.01 -40.06
CA VAL A 130 -17.82 33.95 -41.04
C VAL A 130 -18.22 32.51 -41.34
N LEU A 131 -17.24 31.60 -41.50
CA LEU A 131 -17.50 30.17 -41.71
C LEU A 131 -18.29 29.53 -40.54
N VAL A 132 -17.96 29.86 -39.30
CA VAL A 132 -18.69 29.36 -38.12
C VAL A 132 -20.14 29.88 -38.11
N VAL A 133 -20.38 31.15 -38.43
CA VAL A 133 -21.74 31.72 -38.50
C VAL A 133 -22.59 31.09 -39.62
N ILE A 134 -21.98 30.79 -40.78
CA ILE A 134 -22.67 30.08 -41.87
C ILE A 134 -23.04 28.65 -41.46
N MET A 135 -22.14 27.93 -40.79
CA MET A 135 -22.42 26.58 -40.28
C MET A 135 -23.55 26.56 -39.25
N LEU A 136 -23.56 27.52 -38.32
CA LEU A 136 -24.61 27.62 -37.28
C LEU A 136 -25.98 27.99 -37.87
N THR A 137 -26.03 28.90 -38.86
CA THR A 137 -27.30 29.27 -39.51
C THR A 137 -27.86 28.13 -40.38
N ALA A 138 -27.00 27.39 -41.10
CA ALA A 138 -27.40 26.19 -41.84
C ALA A 138 -27.98 25.10 -40.92
N ALA A 139 -27.34 24.85 -39.76
CA ALA A 139 -27.82 23.88 -38.78
C ALA A 139 -29.20 24.25 -38.20
N GLY A 140 -29.42 25.53 -37.89
CA GLY A 140 -30.70 26.03 -37.39
C GLY A 140 -31.87 25.84 -38.38
N ILE A 141 -31.63 26.14 -39.66
CA ILE A 141 -32.65 25.97 -40.72
C ILE A 141 -32.97 24.48 -40.95
N GLY A 142 -31.97 23.60 -40.87
CA GLY A 142 -32.15 22.14 -40.93
C GLY A 142 -32.98 21.60 -39.75
N GLY A 143 -32.69 22.04 -38.52
CA GLY A 143 -33.44 21.63 -37.33
C GLY A 143 -34.92 22.02 -37.37
N PHE A 144 -35.24 23.24 -37.81
CA PHE A 144 -36.61 23.74 -37.84
C PHE A 144 -37.49 22.99 -38.87
N LYS A 145 -36.89 22.53 -39.98
CA LYS A 145 -37.56 21.67 -40.98
C LYS A 145 -37.94 20.28 -40.42
N LEU A 146 -37.18 19.75 -39.46
CA LEU A 146 -37.42 18.41 -38.90
C LEU A 146 -38.55 18.42 -37.84
N VAL A 147 -38.67 19.48 -37.05
CA VAL A 147 -39.72 19.61 -36.02
C VAL A 147 -41.11 19.77 -36.64
N ASN A 148 -41.22 20.49 -37.76
CA ASN A 148 -42.50 20.66 -38.48
C ASN A 148 -42.98 19.40 -39.24
N SER A 149 -42.22 18.29 -39.21
CA SER A 149 -42.60 17.02 -39.84
C SER A 149 -43.44 16.12 -38.93
N TYR A 150 -43.54 16.42 -37.63
CA TYR A 150 -44.38 15.67 -36.68
C TYR A 150 -45.77 16.31 -36.56
N GLY A 151 -46.60 16.02 -37.56
CA GLY A 151 -47.96 16.55 -37.64
C GLY A 151 -48.84 16.12 -36.47
N VAL A 152 -49.21 17.07 -35.61
CA VAL A 152 -50.19 16.85 -34.52
C VAL A 152 -51.59 16.75 -35.13
N GLN A 153 -51.98 15.54 -35.54
CA GLN A 153 -53.37 15.25 -35.83
C GLN A 153 -54.14 15.04 -34.51
N ARG A 154 -55.17 15.85 -34.29
CA ARG A 154 -56.20 15.64 -33.25
C ARG A 154 -57.47 15.03 -33.86
N PRO A 155 -57.68 13.71 -33.81
CA PRO A 155 -58.99 13.11 -34.05
C PRO A 155 -59.67 12.76 -32.71
N LEU A 156 -60.34 13.74 -32.09
CA LEU A 156 -61.26 13.52 -30.97
C LEU A 156 -62.64 13.07 -31.49
N SER A 157 -62.76 11.84 -32.02
CA SER A 157 -64.06 11.30 -32.44
C SER A 157 -64.07 9.80 -32.82
N GLN A 158 -63.66 8.91 -31.92
CA GLN A 158 -64.11 7.49 -31.94
C GLN A 158 -63.84 6.81 -30.58
N PRO A 159 -64.86 6.22 -29.91
CA PRO A 159 -64.63 5.37 -28.75
C PRO A 159 -64.10 4.01 -29.21
N SER A 160 -62.80 3.93 -29.45
CA SER A 160 -62.13 2.64 -29.65
C SER A 160 -62.14 1.87 -28.33
N VAL A 161 -62.97 0.83 -28.26
CA VAL A 161 -62.98 -0.10 -27.13
C VAL A 161 -61.67 -0.88 -27.16
N LYS A 162 -60.65 -0.36 -26.46
CA LYS A 162 -59.45 -1.16 -26.17
C LYS A 162 -59.90 -2.39 -25.39
N LYS A 163 -59.71 -3.56 -26.01
CA LYS A 163 -59.81 -4.85 -25.33
C LYS A 163 -58.89 -4.80 -24.12
N SER A 164 -59.40 -5.19 -22.95
CA SER A 164 -58.64 -5.10 -21.69
C SER A 164 -57.35 -5.90 -21.81
N GLU A 165 -56.22 -5.20 -21.82
CA GLU A 165 -54.90 -5.82 -21.82
C GLU A 165 -54.64 -6.40 -20.44
N ALA A 166 -54.05 -7.60 -20.38
CA ALA A 166 -53.83 -8.29 -19.12
C ALA A 166 -53.00 -7.42 -18.17
N PRO A 167 -53.27 -7.43 -16.84
CA PRO A 167 -52.46 -6.69 -15.89
C PRO A 167 -50.98 -7.02 -16.09
N LEU A 168 -50.14 -5.99 -16.09
CA LEU A 168 -48.69 -6.17 -16.07
C LEU A 168 -48.35 -7.13 -14.90
N PRO A 169 -47.45 -8.12 -15.10
CA PRO A 169 -47.03 -8.98 -14.00
C PRO A 169 -46.52 -8.10 -12.86
N LEU A 170 -46.87 -8.46 -11.62
CA LEU A 170 -46.38 -7.71 -10.46
C LEU A 170 -44.85 -7.62 -10.54
N PRO A 171 -44.25 -6.47 -10.16
CA PRO A 171 -42.81 -6.41 -9.99
C PRO A 171 -42.40 -7.54 -9.03
N PRO A 172 -41.28 -8.23 -9.28
CA PRO A 172 -40.81 -9.29 -8.40
C PRO A 172 -40.66 -8.74 -6.98
N ASP A 173 -40.97 -9.57 -5.98
CA ASP A 173 -40.83 -9.21 -4.57
C ASP A 173 -39.48 -8.53 -4.32
N PRO A 174 -39.43 -7.44 -3.53
CA PRO A 174 -38.21 -6.68 -3.33
C PRO A 174 -37.12 -7.60 -2.78
N THR A 175 -36.09 -7.84 -3.59
CA THR A 175 -34.94 -8.66 -3.20
C THR A 175 -34.43 -8.15 -1.87
N VAL A 176 -34.52 -8.97 -0.82
CA VAL A 176 -34.05 -8.61 0.51
C VAL A 176 -32.53 -8.52 0.42
N THR A 177 -32.02 -7.31 0.22
CA THR A 177 -30.60 -6.99 0.33
C THR A 177 -30.20 -7.21 1.78
N VAL A 178 -29.68 -8.41 2.06
CA VAL A 178 -29.07 -8.74 3.35
C VAL A 178 -27.81 -7.90 3.47
N THR A 179 -27.94 -6.71 4.06
CA THR A 179 -26.80 -5.86 4.42
C THR A 179 -26.01 -6.55 5.52
N ALA A 180 -25.07 -7.40 5.13
CA ALA A 180 -24.10 -7.99 6.05
C ALA A 180 -23.42 -6.86 6.83
N THR A 181 -23.42 -6.95 8.17
CA THR A 181 -22.75 -5.94 8.99
C THR A 181 -21.25 -6.00 8.71
N PRO A 182 -20.63 -4.89 8.24
CA PRO A 182 -19.23 -4.92 7.86
C PRO A 182 -18.33 -5.13 9.08
N THR A 183 -17.37 -6.05 8.98
CA THR A 183 -16.35 -6.27 10.01
C THR A 183 -15.58 -4.97 10.27
N PRO A 184 -15.53 -4.46 11.52
CA PRO A 184 -14.82 -3.23 11.83
C PRO A 184 -13.32 -3.35 11.53
N ASP A 185 -12.72 -2.28 11.00
CA ASP A 185 -11.30 -2.26 10.60
C ASP A 185 -10.36 -2.70 11.73
N VAL A 186 -10.60 -2.24 12.95
CA VAL A 186 -9.78 -2.63 14.12
C VAL A 186 -9.88 -4.13 14.42
N GLN A 187 -11.03 -4.76 14.14
CA GLN A 187 -11.18 -6.20 14.24
C GLN A 187 -10.41 -6.90 13.12
N ARG A 188 -10.62 -6.49 11.86
CA ARG A 188 -9.91 -7.02 10.69
C ARG A 188 -8.38 -6.94 10.85
N LEU A 189 -7.85 -5.87 11.42
CA LEU A 189 -6.42 -5.67 11.65
C LEU A 189 -5.86 -6.54 12.81
N ARG A 190 -6.63 -6.71 13.90
CA ARG A 190 -6.16 -7.41 15.12
C ARG A 190 -6.50 -8.90 15.17
N GLN A 191 -7.53 -9.34 14.45
CA GLN A 191 -8.10 -10.69 14.49
C GLN A 191 -8.15 -11.36 13.11
N ASN A 192 -7.33 -10.90 12.15
CA ASN A 192 -7.24 -11.50 10.82
C ASN A 192 -6.88 -13.00 10.86
N GLU A 193 -7.53 -13.81 10.02
CA GLU A 193 -7.24 -15.25 9.92
C GLU A 193 -5.84 -15.56 9.35
N ILE A 194 -5.14 -14.59 8.76
CA ILE A 194 -3.73 -14.78 8.39
C ILE A 194 -2.85 -15.12 9.61
N TYR A 195 -3.22 -14.69 10.82
CA TYR A 195 -2.47 -14.99 12.04
C TYR A 195 -2.65 -16.44 12.54
N THR A 196 -3.70 -17.14 12.10
CA THR A 196 -4.02 -18.53 12.47
C THR A 196 -3.68 -19.52 11.35
N ALA A 197 -3.49 -19.04 10.11
CA ALA A 197 -3.23 -19.84 8.91
C ALA A 197 -1.90 -20.64 8.87
N GLY A 198 -1.07 -20.57 9.91
CA GLY A 198 0.18 -21.33 10.01
C GLY A 198 1.32 -20.82 9.13
N PRO A 199 2.48 -21.50 9.12
CA PRO A 199 3.71 -20.98 8.52
C PRO A 199 3.66 -20.82 7.00
N VAL A 200 4.47 -19.88 6.51
CA VAL A 200 4.79 -19.66 5.11
C VAL A 200 5.49 -20.89 4.56
N VAL A 201 5.09 -21.34 3.37
CA VAL A 201 5.58 -22.60 2.81
C VAL A 201 7.01 -22.42 2.30
N ALA A 202 7.92 -23.27 2.79
CA ALA A 202 9.26 -23.42 2.24
C ALA A 202 9.15 -24.04 0.84
N VAL A 203 9.56 -23.30 -0.19
CA VAL A 203 9.57 -23.74 -1.58
C VAL A 203 11.00 -23.81 -2.10
N SER A 204 11.22 -24.54 -3.19
CA SER A 204 12.53 -24.66 -3.87
C SER A 204 12.92 -23.39 -4.64
N CYS A 205 12.69 -22.21 -4.07
CA CYS A 205 13.03 -20.93 -4.68
C CYS A 205 14.55 -20.71 -4.74
N LYS A 206 15.14 -20.87 -5.91
CA LYS A 206 16.53 -20.45 -6.14
C LYS A 206 16.57 -18.97 -6.50
N GLU A 207 17.50 -18.23 -5.91
CA GLU A 207 17.79 -16.86 -6.31
C GLU A 207 18.11 -16.80 -7.83
N PRO A 208 17.53 -15.86 -8.60
CA PRO A 208 17.75 -15.80 -10.04
C PRO A 208 19.22 -15.54 -10.39
N ALA A 209 19.80 -16.38 -11.27
CA ALA A 209 21.15 -16.23 -11.81
C ALA A 209 21.28 -15.07 -12.83
N ILE A 210 20.52 -14.00 -12.65
CA ILE A 210 20.47 -12.80 -13.48
C ILE A 210 21.29 -11.72 -12.78
N LYS A 211 22.23 -11.09 -13.48
CA LYS A 211 23.02 -9.94 -12.97
C LYS A 211 22.20 -8.65 -13.15
N PRO A 212 21.74 -7.94 -12.09
CA PRO A 212 20.90 -6.74 -12.20
C PRO A 212 21.70 -5.48 -12.61
N ASN A 213 22.50 -5.58 -13.67
CA ASN A 213 23.40 -4.53 -14.16
C ASN A 213 22.76 -3.56 -15.17
N SER A 214 21.45 -3.66 -15.39
CA SER A 214 20.69 -2.80 -16.32
C SER A 214 19.21 -2.83 -15.94
N GLN A 215 18.46 -1.79 -16.34
CA GLN A 215 17.01 -1.68 -16.11
C GLN A 215 16.25 -2.96 -16.51
N SER A 216 16.53 -3.52 -17.70
CA SER A 216 15.86 -4.73 -18.17
C SER A 216 16.24 -5.97 -17.34
N ALA A 217 17.49 -6.07 -16.87
CA ALA A 217 17.95 -7.19 -16.06
C ALA A 217 17.38 -7.14 -14.63
N ILE A 218 17.22 -5.94 -14.06
CA ILE A 218 16.53 -5.71 -12.79
C ILE A 218 15.07 -6.19 -12.89
N LEU A 219 14.32 -5.79 -13.92
CA LEU A 219 12.94 -6.25 -14.11
C LEU A 219 12.85 -7.78 -14.24
N ARG A 220 13.77 -8.41 -14.98
CA ARG A 220 13.81 -9.88 -15.09
C ARG A 220 14.19 -10.56 -13.77
N TYR A 221 15.02 -9.94 -12.94
CA TYR A 221 15.39 -10.45 -11.62
C TYR A 221 14.17 -10.52 -10.68
N TYR A 222 13.45 -9.40 -10.50
CA TYR A 222 12.23 -9.39 -9.67
C TYR A 222 11.12 -10.29 -10.23
N LYS A 223 10.88 -10.28 -11.55
CA LYS A 223 9.91 -11.19 -12.18
C LYS A 223 10.26 -12.68 -12.05
N ALA A 224 11.54 -13.01 -11.87
CA ALA A 224 11.98 -14.38 -11.59
C ALA A 224 11.87 -14.76 -10.10
N LEU A 225 11.87 -13.78 -9.18
CA LEU A 225 11.56 -14.00 -7.76
C LEU A 225 10.06 -14.20 -7.54
N LEU A 226 9.20 -13.40 -8.19
CA LEU A 226 7.75 -13.37 -7.96
C LEU A 226 7.07 -14.75 -7.83
N PRO A 227 7.28 -15.73 -8.74
CA PRO A 227 6.64 -17.05 -8.63
C PRO A 227 7.05 -17.86 -7.40
N CYS A 228 8.14 -17.49 -6.71
CA CYS A 228 8.49 -18.07 -5.42
C CYS A 228 7.58 -17.57 -4.29
N LEU A 229 7.34 -16.26 -4.25
CA LEU A 229 6.51 -15.64 -3.21
C LEU A 229 5.06 -16.11 -3.38
N ASP A 230 4.58 -16.17 -4.63
CA ASP A 230 3.28 -16.75 -4.99
C ASP A 230 3.12 -18.18 -4.44
N LYS A 231 4.09 -19.07 -4.71
CA LYS A 231 4.03 -20.47 -4.25
C LYS A 231 4.15 -20.61 -2.73
N ALA A 232 4.89 -19.71 -2.07
CA ALA A 232 5.08 -19.72 -0.63
C ALA A 232 3.83 -19.22 0.13
N TRP A 233 3.17 -18.18 -0.39
CA TRP A 233 2.03 -17.52 0.24
C TRP A 233 0.67 -18.05 -0.17
N ALA A 234 0.46 -18.49 -1.42
CA ALA A 234 -0.84 -18.96 -1.89
C ALA A 234 -1.50 -20.04 -1.00
N PRO A 235 -0.77 -21.02 -0.42
CA PRO A 235 -1.35 -21.96 0.52
C PRO A 235 -1.77 -21.32 1.85
N VAL A 236 -1.06 -20.30 2.32
CA VAL A 236 -1.35 -19.58 3.56
C VAL A 236 -2.59 -18.70 3.39
N ILE A 237 -2.63 -17.91 2.31
CA ILE A 237 -3.76 -17.03 1.96
C ILE A 237 -5.06 -17.84 1.83
N LYS A 238 -5.01 -19.01 1.16
CA LYS A 238 -6.16 -19.91 1.04
C LYS A 238 -6.59 -20.54 2.37
N ARG A 239 -5.66 -20.90 3.26
CA ARG A 239 -5.99 -21.40 4.61
C ARG A 239 -6.59 -20.30 5.50
N ALA A 240 -6.23 -19.04 5.27
CA ALA A 240 -6.83 -17.87 5.91
C ALA A 240 -8.22 -17.51 5.34
N GLY A 241 -8.75 -18.27 4.38
CA GLY A 241 -10.07 -18.03 3.77
C GLY A 241 -10.11 -16.97 2.67
N TYR A 242 -8.95 -16.44 2.24
CA TYR A 242 -8.87 -15.37 1.25
C TYR A 242 -8.55 -15.86 -0.17
N THR A 243 -8.97 -15.10 -1.18
CA THR A 243 -8.67 -15.36 -2.59
C THR A 243 -7.24 -14.96 -2.93
N PHE A 244 -6.39 -15.95 -3.19
CA PHE A 244 -5.05 -15.73 -3.72
C PHE A 244 -5.06 -15.19 -5.15
N ARG A 245 -4.20 -14.20 -5.40
CA ARG A 245 -3.87 -13.61 -6.69
C ARG A 245 -2.39 -13.21 -6.69
N SER A 246 -1.81 -12.96 -7.87
CA SER A 246 -0.39 -12.59 -8.00
C SER A 246 -0.29 -11.10 -8.36
N PRO A 247 0.60 -10.33 -7.70
CA PRO A 247 0.80 -8.93 -8.03
C PRO A 247 1.59 -8.78 -9.33
N LYS A 248 1.46 -7.63 -9.97
CA LYS A 248 2.32 -7.22 -11.09
C LYS A 248 3.67 -6.77 -10.54
N VAL A 249 4.73 -6.94 -11.33
CA VAL A 249 6.03 -6.29 -11.08
C VAL A 249 6.30 -5.31 -12.21
N VAL A 250 6.42 -4.03 -11.86
CA VAL A 250 6.65 -2.91 -12.80
C VAL A 250 7.86 -2.10 -12.35
N LEU A 251 8.44 -1.35 -13.29
CA LEU A 251 9.52 -0.42 -12.98
C LEU A 251 8.96 1.00 -12.90
N GLN A 252 9.45 1.75 -11.93
CA GLN A 252 9.20 3.19 -11.83
C GLN A 252 9.79 3.93 -13.03
N THR A 253 9.10 5.00 -13.43
CA THR A 253 9.54 5.93 -14.47
C THR A 253 9.77 7.31 -13.85
N ASN A 254 10.31 8.25 -14.63
CA ASN A 254 10.51 9.64 -14.18
C ASN A 254 9.18 10.44 -14.13
N GLN A 255 8.03 9.77 -14.10
CA GLN A 255 6.70 10.34 -14.13
C GLN A 255 5.82 9.55 -13.14
N PRO A 256 5.57 10.07 -11.93
CA PRO A 256 4.68 9.45 -10.95
C PRO A 256 3.32 9.10 -11.57
N GLY A 257 2.78 7.93 -11.24
CA GLY A 257 1.49 7.44 -11.77
C GLY A 257 1.47 7.04 -13.25
N ALA A 258 2.55 7.22 -14.03
CA ALA A 258 2.51 6.91 -15.48
C ALA A 258 2.32 5.41 -15.81
N ASN A 259 2.67 4.52 -14.87
CA ASN A 259 2.53 3.07 -15.00
C ASN A 259 1.56 2.44 -13.97
N THR A 260 0.97 3.25 -13.09
CA THR A 260 0.22 2.74 -11.93
C THR A 260 -0.82 3.73 -11.43
N GLY A 261 -1.90 3.23 -10.82
CA GLY A 261 -2.94 4.06 -10.20
C GLY A 261 -2.50 4.84 -8.95
N CYS A 262 -1.30 4.58 -8.42
CA CYS A 262 -0.79 5.21 -7.20
C CYS A 262 0.28 6.28 -7.48
N THR A 263 0.26 7.37 -6.71
CA THR A 263 1.39 8.30 -6.57
C THR A 263 2.29 7.84 -5.42
N GLY A 264 3.18 6.88 -5.69
CA GLY A 264 4.19 6.45 -4.70
C GLY A 264 5.45 7.32 -4.69
N GLU A 265 6.42 6.99 -3.85
CA GLU A 265 7.71 7.69 -3.79
C GLU A 265 8.58 7.37 -5.01
N GLU A 266 9.29 8.37 -5.57
CA GLU A 266 10.08 8.22 -6.80
C GLU A 266 11.39 7.43 -6.63
N ASP A 267 11.90 7.33 -5.38
CA ASP A 267 13.25 6.83 -5.08
C ASP A 267 13.30 5.53 -4.25
N VAL A 268 12.17 5.02 -3.76
CA VAL A 268 12.08 3.73 -3.05
C VAL A 268 11.03 2.84 -3.69
N ALA A 269 11.14 1.52 -3.52
CA ALA A 269 10.08 0.63 -3.97
C ALA A 269 8.78 0.91 -3.20
N TYR A 270 7.64 0.54 -3.80
CA TYR A 270 6.34 0.60 -3.12
C TYR A 270 5.33 -0.36 -3.75
N TYR A 271 4.38 -0.80 -2.94
CA TYR A 271 3.21 -1.55 -3.38
C TYR A 271 2.02 -0.62 -3.64
N CYS A 272 1.40 -0.75 -4.81
CA CYS A 272 0.14 -0.08 -5.14
C CYS A 272 -1.04 -1.06 -5.02
N GLY A 273 -1.97 -0.79 -4.10
CA GLY A 273 -3.20 -1.57 -3.96
C GLY A 273 -4.19 -1.40 -5.11
N VAL A 274 -4.22 -0.22 -5.76
CA VAL A 274 -5.21 0.13 -6.81
C VAL A 274 -5.11 -0.78 -8.05
N ASP A 275 -3.90 -1.22 -8.40
CA ASP A 275 -3.64 -2.09 -9.55
C ASP A 275 -2.86 -3.37 -9.19
N GLU A 276 -2.67 -3.60 -7.90
CA GLU A 276 -1.90 -4.69 -7.30
C GLU A 276 -0.51 -4.84 -7.92
N SER A 277 0.29 -3.77 -7.87
CA SER A 277 1.62 -3.74 -8.46
C SER A 277 2.73 -3.40 -7.46
N ILE A 278 3.81 -4.16 -7.52
CA ILE A 278 5.10 -3.87 -6.89
C ILE A 278 5.89 -2.98 -7.85
N ASN A 279 6.11 -1.72 -7.45
CA ASN A 279 6.79 -0.69 -8.22
C ASN A 279 8.26 -0.60 -7.78
N ILE A 280 9.18 -0.96 -8.68
CA ILE A 280 10.61 -1.08 -8.37
C ILE A 280 11.41 0.18 -8.75
N SER A 281 12.19 0.71 -7.80
CA SER A 281 13.15 1.80 -8.02
C SER A 281 14.47 1.32 -8.64
N TRP A 282 14.40 0.92 -9.91
CA TRP A 282 15.52 0.30 -10.63
C TRP A 282 16.80 1.15 -10.71
N LYS A 283 16.70 2.48 -10.57
CA LYS A 283 17.88 3.37 -10.56
C LYS A 283 18.73 3.14 -9.30
N ASN A 284 18.08 3.00 -8.15
CA ASN A 284 18.75 2.80 -6.88
C ASN A 284 19.29 1.38 -6.77
N ASP A 285 18.55 0.36 -7.22
CA ASP A 285 19.09 -1.00 -7.40
C ASP A 285 20.34 -1.03 -8.29
N LEU A 286 20.31 -0.32 -9.43
CA LEU A 286 21.45 -0.25 -10.34
C LEU A 286 22.65 0.52 -9.74
N LYS A 287 22.39 1.51 -8.90
CA LYS A 287 23.42 2.28 -8.16
C LYS A 287 24.06 1.41 -7.09
N TYR A 288 23.27 0.77 -6.23
CA TYR A 288 23.76 -0.11 -5.17
C TYR A 288 24.48 -1.34 -5.73
N TYR A 289 23.97 -1.95 -6.81
CA TYR A 289 24.63 -3.09 -7.43
C TYR A 289 25.99 -2.75 -8.06
N LYS A 290 26.24 -1.49 -8.42
CA LYS A 290 27.57 -1.02 -8.87
C LYS A 290 28.55 -0.82 -7.72
N SER A 291 28.09 -0.51 -6.51
CA SER A 291 28.95 -0.33 -5.33
C SER A 291 29.20 -1.62 -4.57
N ASP A 292 28.16 -2.43 -4.33
CA ASP A 292 28.26 -3.75 -3.70
C ASP A 292 27.29 -4.73 -4.39
N PRO A 293 27.78 -5.55 -5.33
CA PRO A 293 26.97 -6.55 -6.03
C PRO A 293 26.36 -7.63 -5.13
N LEU A 294 26.93 -7.89 -3.95
CA LEU A 294 26.42 -8.91 -3.03
C LEU A 294 25.32 -8.33 -2.15
N ALA A 295 25.59 -7.18 -1.51
CA ALA A 295 24.61 -6.53 -0.64
C ALA A 295 23.38 -6.08 -1.42
N ALA A 296 23.55 -5.46 -2.60
CA ALA A 296 22.42 -5.06 -3.43
C ALA A 296 21.49 -6.24 -3.79
N ARG A 297 22.01 -7.47 -3.97
CA ARG A 297 21.16 -8.64 -4.25
C ARG A 297 20.38 -9.10 -3.02
N VAL A 298 20.94 -8.95 -1.82
CA VAL A 298 20.25 -9.22 -0.56
C VAL A 298 19.14 -8.18 -0.35
N TRP A 299 19.48 -6.89 -0.48
CA TRP A 299 18.53 -5.77 -0.45
C TRP A 299 17.36 -5.98 -1.42
N MET A 300 17.62 -6.26 -2.69
CA MET A 300 16.57 -6.49 -3.70
C MET A 300 15.65 -7.69 -3.34
N ILE A 301 16.17 -8.72 -2.68
CA ILE A 301 15.35 -9.87 -2.23
C ILE A 301 14.49 -9.46 -1.02
N ASP A 302 15.05 -8.71 -0.07
CA ASP A 302 14.34 -8.23 1.11
C ASP A 302 13.25 -7.21 0.74
N THR A 303 13.57 -6.25 -0.14
CA THR A 303 12.58 -5.33 -0.74
C THR A 303 11.45 -6.09 -1.43
N MET A 304 11.76 -7.07 -2.31
CA MET A 304 10.70 -7.87 -2.95
C MET A 304 9.82 -8.61 -1.92
N ALA A 305 10.40 -9.07 -0.81
CA ALA A 305 9.67 -9.75 0.25
C ALA A 305 8.81 -8.79 1.08
N HIS A 306 9.30 -7.58 1.36
CA HIS A 306 8.57 -6.51 2.04
C HIS A 306 7.37 -6.02 1.21
N GLU A 307 7.56 -5.70 -0.07
CA GLU A 307 6.47 -5.25 -0.96
C GLU A 307 5.41 -6.33 -1.17
N TYR A 308 5.82 -7.61 -1.19
CA TYR A 308 4.88 -8.72 -1.19
C TYR A 308 4.18 -8.89 0.18
N GLY A 309 4.78 -8.43 1.27
CA GLY A 309 4.13 -8.27 2.56
C GLY A 309 2.94 -7.31 2.51
N HIS A 310 3.05 -6.19 1.79
CA HIS A 310 1.89 -5.35 1.48
C HIS A 310 0.87 -6.06 0.58
N HIS A 311 1.31 -6.85 -0.40
CA HIS A 311 0.38 -7.66 -1.20
C HIS A 311 -0.38 -8.71 -0.35
N VAL A 312 0.27 -9.30 0.66
CA VAL A 312 -0.40 -10.16 1.66
C VAL A 312 -1.44 -9.35 2.44
N GLN A 313 -1.12 -8.13 2.88
CA GLN A 313 -2.08 -7.24 3.54
C GLN A 313 -3.26 -6.86 2.63
N GLU A 314 -3.04 -6.65 1.33
CA GLU A 314 -4.10 -6.36 0.35
C GLU A 314 -5.00 -7.59 0.12
N MET A 315 -4.40 -8.77 -0.04
CA MET A 315 -5.17 -10.02 -0.18
C MET A 315 -6.03 -10.35 1.04
N THR A 316 -5.60 -9.96 2.24
CA THR A 316 -6.30 -10.20 3.51
C THR A 316 -7.16 -9.01 3.98
N GLU A 317 -7.41 -8.03 3.11
CA GLU A 317 -8.14 -6.77 3.35
C GLU A 317 -7.52 -5.84 4.43
N MET A 318 -6.37 -6.21 4.98
CA MET A 318 -5.69 -5.46 6.03
C MET A 318 -5.13 -4.13 5.56
N LEU A 319 -4.66 -4.04 4.31
CA LEU A 319 -4.07 -2.81 3.78
C LEU A 319 -5.13 -1.70 3.67
N THR A 320 -6.29 -2.01 3.09
CA THR A 320 -7.45 -1.12 3.01
C THR A 320 -7.92 -0.66 4.40
N ALA A 321 -7.98 -1.58 5.37
CA ALA A 321 -8.35 -1.23 6.74
C ALA A 321 -7.30 -0.35 7.45
N ALA A 322 -6.00 -0.57 7.19
CA ALA A 322 -4.94 0.29 7.72
C ALA A 322 -5.05 1.72 7.14
N TRP A 323 -5.23 1.86 5.83
CA TRP A 323 -5.46 3.17 5.19
C TRP A 323 -6.74 3.86 5.66
N SER A 324 -7.83 3.12 5.90
CA SER A 324 -9.04 3.66 6.54
C SER A 324 -8.72 4.25 7.91
N ARG A 325 -8.01 3.50 8.77
CA ARG A 325 -7.59 3.98 10.10
C ARG A 325 -6.66 5.19 10.04
N GLU A 326 -5.76 5.24 9.06
CA GLU A 326 -4.84 6.34 8.78
C GLU A 326 -5.61 7.61 8.37
N GLY A 327 -6.50 7.51 7.36
CA GLY A 327 -7.30 8.65 6.88
C GLY A 327 -8.35 9.17 7.86
N TRP A 328 -8.81 8.35 8.80
CA TRP A 328 -9.73 8.77 9.87
C TRP A 328 -9.04 9.27 11.14
N ALA A 329 -7.71 9.19 11.24
CA ALA A 329 -6.94 9.61 12.41
C ALA A 329 -7.18 11.09 12.76
N LYS A 330 -7.16 11.42 14.06
CA LYS A 330 -7.42 12.79 14.55
C LYS A 330 -6.15 13.60 14.79
N THR A 331 -5.00 12.96 14.76
CA THR A 331 -3.69 13.60 14.93
C THR A 331 -2.66 12.93 14.03
N LYS A 332 -1.62 13.68 13.62
CA LYS A 332 -0.48 13.13 12.87
C LYS A 332 0.25 12.01 13.65
N ALA A 333 0.22 12.06 14.98
CA ALA A 333 0.80 11.02 15.83
C ALA A 333 0.02 9.69 15.77
N GLU A 334 -1.31 9.75 15.69
CA GLU A 334 -2.17 8.58 15.47
C GLU A 334 -2.02 8.05 14.03
N GLU A 335 -2.03 8.93 13.03
CA GLU A 335 -1.79 8.60 11.63
C GLU A 335 -0.49 7.79 11.48
N LEU A 336 0.63 8.32 11.98
CA LEU A 336 1.94 7.66 11.95
C LEU A 336 2.02 6.39 12.82
N ASP A 337 1.18 6.20 13.85
CA ASP A 337 1.08 4.92 14.56
C ASP A 337 0.41 3.85 13.67
N TRP A 338 -0.60 4.21 12.87
CA TRP A 338 -1.19 3.30 11.88
C TRP A 338 -0.22 3.00 10.73
N THR A 339 0.47 4.00 10.18
CA THR A 339 1.49 3.82 9.13
C THR A 339 2.57 2.83 9.62
N ARG A 340 3.21 3.09 10.78
CA ARG A 340 4.26 2.21 11.32
C ARG A 340 3.82 0.79 11.58
N ARG A 341 2.58 0.56 12.04
CA ARG A 341 2.05 -0.81 12.22
C ARG A 341 1.92 -1.56 10.90
N LYS A 342 1.46 -0.88 9.86
CA LYS A 342 1.31 -1.41 8.50
C LYS A 342 2.69 -1.73 7.90
N GLU A 343 3.65 -0.82 7.97
CA GLU A 343 5.03 -1.02 7.46
C GLU A 343 5.78 -2.14 8.19
N LEU A 344 5.79 -2.11 9.53
CA LEU A 344 6.47 -3.15 10.33
C LEU A 344 5.87 -4.54 10.13
N GLN A 345 4.59 -4.64 9.78
CA GLN A 345 3.97 -5.91 9.43
C GLN A 345 4.39 -6.40 8.04
N ALA A 346 4.51 -5.50 7.05
CA ALA A 346 5.03 -5.86 5.72
C ALA A 346 6.47 -6.39 5.83
N THR A 347 7.32 -5.69 6.59
CA THR A 347 8.66 -6.16 6.99
C THR A 347 8.63 -7.53 7.67
N CYS A 348 7.70 -7.75 8.61
CA CYS A 348 7.55 -9.04 9.30
C CYS A 348 7.12 -10.18 8.37
N PHE A 349 6.16 -9.94 7.46
CA PHE A 349 5.75 -10.93 6.45
C PHE A 349 6.88 -11.22 5.46
N GLY A 350 7.63 -10.20 5.03
CA GLY A 350 8.84 -10.39 4.21
C GLY A 350 9.86 -11.29 4.90
N ALA A 351 10.19 -10.98 6.15
CA ALA A 351 11.09 -11.80 6.97
C ALA A 351 10.58 -13.25 7.17
N ALA A 352 9.26 -13.47 7.30
CA ALA A 352 8.69 -14.82 7.36
C ALA A 352 8.90 -15.62 6.06
N PHE A 353 8.72 -14.99 4.89
CA PHE A 353 9.04 -15.60 3.59
C PHE A 353 10.52 -15.95 3.46
N LEU A 354 11.41 -15.02 3.83
CA LEU A 354 12.87 -15.26 3.81
C LEU A 354 13.26 -16.36 4.80
N GLY A 355 12.63 -16.41 5.97
CA GLY A 355 12.84 -17.44 6.98
C GLY A 355 12.51 -18.85 6.47
N ALA A 356 11.36 -19.01 5.81
CA ALA A 356 10.95 -20.25 5.16
C ALA A 356 11.90 -20.68 4.02
N ASN A 357 12.39 -19.72 3.24
CA ASN A 357 13.09 -19.97 1.98
C ASN A 357 14.62 -19.78 2.03
N LYS A 358 15.19 -19.45 3.21
CA LYS A 358 16.62 -19.13 3.36
C LYS A 358 17.58 -20.17 2.76
N LYS A 359 17.25 -21.46 2.88
CA LYS A 359 18.07 -22.54 2.33
C LYS A 359 18.06 -22.56 0.80
N SER A 360 16.89 -22.39 0.16
CA SER A 360 16.75 -22.44 -1.30
C SER A 360 17.26 -21.16 -1.96
N LEU A 361 17.05 -20.00 -1.33
CA LEU A 361 17.58 -18.70 -1.73
C LEU A 361 19.11 -18.59 -1.55
N GLY A 362 19.73 -19.51 -0.80
CA GLY A 362 21.15 -19.43 -0.44
C GLY A 362 21.46 -18.26 0.52
N LEU A 363 20.46 -17.83 1.30
CA LEU A 363 20.57 -16.79 2.32
C LEU A 363 21.27 -17.36 3.56
N SER A 364 22.56 -17.57 3.42
CA SER A 364 23.48 -18.15 4.41
C SER A 364 24.84 -17.45 4.35
N GLY A 365 25.72 -17.73 5.30
CA GLY A 365 27.06 -17.14 5.35
C GLY A 365 27.02 -15.61 5.30
N ASN A 366 27.75 -15.02 4.35
CA ASN A 366 27.81 -13.56 4.20
C ASN A 366 26.47 -12.93 3.78
N LYS A 367 25.63 -13.60 2.96
CA LYS A 367 24.30 -13.06 2.60
C LYS A 367 23.40 -12.92 3.83
N LEU A 368 23.42 -13.92 4.71
CA LEU A 368 22.65 -13.87 5.96
C LEU A 368 23.17 -12.76 6.90
N LYS A 369 24.50 -12.59 7.01
CA LYS A 369 25.09 -11.49 7.79
C LYS A 369 24.70 -10.12 7.27
N ILE A 370 24.67 -9.94 5.95
CA ILE A 370 24.22 -8.69 5.31
C ILE A 370 22.76 -8.43 5.64
N TRP A 371 21.86 -9.39 5.40
CA TRP A 371 20.43 -9.24 5.71
C TRP A 371 20.20 -8.93 7.20
N GLN A 372 20.89 -9.62 8.11
CA GLN A 372 20.81 -9.34 9.55
C GLN A 372 21.31 -7.94 9.90
N TRP A 373 22.35 -7.45 9.21
CA TRP A 373 22.84 -6.09 9.38
C TRP A 373 21.84 -5.06 8.86
N GLU A 374 21.32 -5.24 7.64
CA GLU A 374 20.31 -4.35 7.02
C GLU A 374 19.05 -4.26 7.88
N ALA A 375 18.49 -5.39 8.32
CA ALA A 375 17.32 -5.45 9.22
C ALA A 375 17.57 -4.82 10.61
N GLN A 376 18.82 -4.57 11.01
CA GLN A 376 19.21 -3.88 12.24
C GLN A 376 19.64 -2.41 12.02
N HIS A 377 19.73 -1.96 10.77
CA HIS A 377 20.19 -0.62 10.36
C HIS A 377 19.26 0.01 9.30
N THR A 378 17.99 -0.40 9.30
CA THR A 378 16.87 0.26 8.59
C THR A 378 15.86 0.79 9.61
N GLY A 379 15.07 1.80 9.26
CA GLY A 379 14.04 2.41 10.12
C GLY A 379 14.05 3.94 10.16
N ASP A 380 13.14 4.51 10.95
CA ASP A 380 12.87 5.95 11.10
C ASP A 380 14.15 6.80 11.30
N GLU A 381 15.17 6.29 12.00
CA GLU A 381 16.41 7.02 12.26
C GLU A 381 17.21 7.37 10.99
N TYR A 382 16.96 6.67 9.88
CA TYR A 382 17.63 6.85 8.60
C TYR A 382 16.78 7.60 7.57
N ASN A 383 15.54 7.97 7.90
CA ASN A 383 14.67 8.73 7.00
C ASN A 383 15.21 10.18 6.85
N PRO A 384 15.66 10.63 5.66
CA PRO A 384 16.25 11.95 5.48
C PRO A 384 15.24 13.10 5.68
N LYS A 385 13.94 12.82 5.51
CA LYS A 385 12.83 13.75 5.77
C LYS A 385 12.44 13.78 7.26
N LYS A 386 13.03 12.91 8.10
CA LYS A 386 12.73 12.71 9.53
C LYS A 386 11.26 12.34 9.81
N ILE A 387 10.59 11.74 8.83
CA ILE A 387 9.23 11.19 9.01
C ILE A 387 9.37 9.86 9.78
N ARG A 388 8.40 9.59 10.66
CA ARG A 388 8.37 8.41 11.53
C ARG A 388 7.25 7.45 11.16
N ASP A 389 7.42 6.84 9.99
CA ASP A 389 6.44 6.08 9.23
C ASP A 389 6.76 4.58 9.14
N HIS A 390 8.03 4.17 9.33
CA HIS A 390 8.49 2.76 9.19
C HIS A 390 8.96 2.13 10.52
N GLY A 391 8.96 2.91 11.61
CA GLY A 391 9.33 2.48 12.96
C GLY A 391 10.85 2.47 13.16
N SER A 392 11.29 2.50 14.42
CA SER A 392 12.73 2.51 14.71
C SER A 392 13.45 1.25 14.22
N ARG A 393 14.77 1.33 14.05
CA ARG A 393 15.63 0.15 13.80
C ARG A 393 15.47 -0.97 14.82
N LYS A 394 15.11 -0.60 16.06
CA LYS A 394 14.81 -1.56 17.12
C LYS A 394 13.48 -2.27 16.88
N ASN A 395 12.48 -1.59 16.31
CA ASN A 395 11.21 -2.21 15.93
C ASN A 395 11.40 -3.15 14.74
N ASN A 396 12.09 -2.68 13.67
CA ASN A 396 12.36 -3.48 12.49
C ASN A 396 13.01 -4.83 12.84
N TRP A 397 14.11 -4.84 13.60
CA TRP A 397 14.72 -6.10 14.06
C TRP A 397 13.81 -6.93 14.98
N ALA A 398 13.03 -6.29 15.86
CA ALA A 398 12.14 -6.98 16.78
C ALA A 398 10.95 -7.69 16.10
N TRP A 399 10.57 -7.28 14.89
CA TRP A 399 9.56 -7.97 14.07
C TRP A 399 10.20 -8.93 13.06
N SER A 400 11.32 -8.56 12.43
CA SER A 400 12.01 -9.40 11.43
C SER A 400 12.63 -10.67 12.03
N ALA A 401 13.35 -10.58 13.14
CA ALA A 401 14.12 -11.73 13.65
C ALA A 401 13.25 -12.91 14.14
N PRO A 402 12.14 -12.69 14.88
CA PRO A 402 11.22 -13.76 15.25
C PRO A 402 10.53 -14.37 14.02
N ALA A 403 10.10 -13.54 13.07
CA ALA A 403 9.43 -13.99 11.85
C ALA A 403 10.35 -14.81 10.93
N PHE A 404 11.62 -14.41 10.78
CA PHE A 404 12.64 -15.18 10.05
C PHE A 404 12.97 -16.53 10.69
N THR A 405 12.75 -16.65 12.00
CA THR A 405 12.97 -17.87 12.77
C THR A 405 11.75 -18.79 12.72
N SER A 406 10.55 -18.25 12.94
CA SER A 406 9.27 -18.98 12.98
C SER A 406 8.70 -19.30 11.61
N ALA A 407 9.07 -18.50 10.59
CA ALA A 407 8.45 -18.45 9.27
C ALA A 407 6.91 -18.27 9.30
N ASN A 408 6.35 -17.68 10.37
CA ASN A 408 4.92 -17.74 10.65
C ASN A 408 4.27 -16.35 10.79
N PRO A 409 3.20 -16.02 10.04
CA PRO A 409 2.47 -14.75 10.16
C PRO A 409 1.89 -14.50 11.56
N SER A 410 1.71 -15.52 12.40
CA SER A 410 1.28 -15.37 13.80
C SER A 410 2.18 -14.44 14.62
N SER A 411 3.49 -14.36 14.29
CA SER A 411 4.42 -13.42 14.94
C SER A 411 4.35 -11.98 14.42
N CYS A 412 3.45 -11.67 13.49
CA CYS A 412 3.41 -10.38 12.77
C CYS A 412 2.20 -9.48 13.13
N ASN A 413 1.54 -9.71 14.26
CA ASN A 413 0.38 -8.91 14.69
C ASN A 413 0.80 -7.58 15.35
N THR A 414 1.33 -6.65 14.54
CA THR A 414 1.71 -5.29 14.95
C THR A 414 0.51 -4.49 15.48
N PHE A 415 -0.71 -4.77 15.01
CA PHE A 415 -1.93 -4.05 15.40
C PHE A 415 -2.44 -4.37 16.81
N LYS A 416 -2.02 -5.49 17.41
CA LYS A 416 -2.21 -5.80 18.84
C LYS A 416 -1.06 -5.30 19.74
N ALA A 417 0.07 -4.90 19.17
CA ALA A 417 1.24 -4.49 19.95
C ALA A 417 1.05 -3.11 20.63
N PRO A 418 1.63 -2.87 21.81
CA PRO A 418 1.66 -1.54 22.42
C PRO A 418 2.51 -0.58 21.55
N ALA A 419 2.23 0.72 21.60
CA ALA A 419 2.90 1.72 20.76
C ALA A 419 4.45 1.61 20.80
N ALA A 420 5.05 1.42 22.00
CA ALA A 420 6.50 1.25 22.17
C ALA A 420 7.13 0.05 21.43
N LYS A 421 6.32 -0.87 20.88
CA LYS A 421 6.77 -1.99 20.03
C LYS A 421 6.68 -1.69 18.53
N VAL A 422 6.11 -0.55 18.15
CA VAL A 422 5.98 -0.09 16.76
C VAL A 422 6.48 1.34 16.52
N SER A 423 6.91 2.05 17.58
CA SER A 423 7.17 3.51 17.56
C SER A 423 8.61 3.92 17.30
#